data_AF-A0A3M1CDI2-F1
#
_entry.id   AF-A0A3M1CDI2-F1
#
_cell.length_a   1.000
_cell.length_b   1.000
_cell.length_c   1.000
_cell.angle_alpha   90.00
_cell.angle_beta   90.00
_cell.angle_gamma   90.00
#
_symmetry.space_group_name_H-M   'P 1'
#
loop_
_entity.id
_entity.type
_entity.pdbx_description
1 polymer ?
#
loop_
_entity_poly.entity_id
_entity_poly.type
_entity_poly.pdbx_seq_one_letter_code
_entity_poly.pdbx_strand_id
1 'polypeptide(L)'
;MNLLYQLGEYALLMGRVFRKPENWRVYRKQIIKEIYQIGITSLPIIAIISVFMGGVITIQAAFGFTSPWVPLYAVGFTTRESIILEFSPTIVSLILAGKVGSNIASEIGAMRITEQIDALEIMGVNSACYLILPKIMAAIFINPFLIAISMFLGLLGGYVMGIAAGAV
;
A
#
# COMPACT_ATOMS: atom_id res chain seq x y z
N MET A 1 -16.94 -9.05 27.60
CA MET A 1 -16.83 -7.59 27.88
C MET A 1 -15.47 -7.14 27.38
N ASN A 2 -15.34 -5.98 26.72
CA ASN A 2 -14.08 -5.22 26.48
C ASN A 2 -13.80 -4.75 25.03
N LEU A 3 -14.64 -5.00 24.02
CA LEU A 3 -14.37 -4.46 22.67
C LEU A 3 -14.38 -2.92 22.64
N LEU A 4 -15.31 -2.31 23.38
CA LEU A 4 -15.34 -0.86 23.61
C LEU A 4 -14.12 -0.35 24.39
N TYR A 5 -13.63 -1.13 25.35
CA TYR A 5 -12.45 -0.77 26.15
C TYR A 5 -11.17 -0.79 25.30
N GLN A 6 -10.97 -1.84 24.50
CA GLN A 6 -9.83 -1.98 23.57
C GLN A 6 -9.85 -0.89 22.49
N LEU A 7 -11.03 -0.57 21.95
CA LEU A 7 -11.18 0.56 21.03
C LEU A 7 -10.81 1.89 21.69
N GLY A 8 -11.21 2.09 22.95
CA GLY A 8 -10.83 3.25 23.74
C GLY A 8 -9.32 3.38 23.94
N GLU A 9 -8.64 2.30 24.34
CA GLU A 9 -7.18 2.28 24.48
C GLU A 9 -6.46 2.55 23.15
N TYR A 10 -6.93 1.95 22.05
CA TYR A 10 -6.39 2.20 20.72
C TYR A 10 -6.56 3.67 20.30
N ALA A 11 -7.74 4.26 20.51
CA ALA A 11 -8.00 5.66 20.19
C ALA A 11 -7.10 6.60 21.00
N LEU A 12 -6.90 6.32 22.29
CA LEU A 12 -5.97 7.08 23.14
C LEU A 12 -4.51 6.94 22.69
N LEU A 13 -4.10 5.73 22.29
CA LEU A 13 -2.79 5.49 21.71
C LEU A 13 -2.60 6.30 20.42
N MET A 14 -3.57 6.27 19.50
CA MET A 14 -3.53 7.06 18.27
C MET A 14 -3.46 8.57 18.57
N GLY A 15 -4.17 9.06 19.60
CA GLY A 15 -4.04 10.44 20.06
C GLY A 15 -2.62 10.80 20.52
N ARG A 16 -1.91 9.87 21.19
CA ARG A 16 -0.50 10.06 21.60
C ARG A 16 0.47 10.06 20.42
N VAL A 17 0.16 9.32 19.36
CA VAL A 17 0.98 9.23 18.14
C VAL A 17 1.10 10.60 17.46
N PHE A 18 0.02 11.37 17.38
CA PHE A 18 0.00 12.69 16.73
C PHE A 18 0.43 13.87 17.62
N ARG A 19 0.93 13.64 18.85
CA ARG A 19 1.51 14.73 19.67
C ARG A 19 2.80 15.26 19.04
N LYS A 20 3.12 16.52 19.36
CA LYS A 20 4.33 17.19 18.85
C LYS A 20 5.58 16.38 19.24
N PRO A 21 6.41 15.97 18.27
CA PRO A 21 7.63 15.21 18.55
C PRO A 21 8.68 16.08 19.25
N GLU A 22 9.45 15.47 20.14
CA GLU A 22 10.54 16.12 20.89
C GLU A 22 11.67 16.60 19.97
N ASN A 23 12.03 15.80 18.94
CA ASN A 23 13.15 16.07 18.05
C ASN A 23 12.84 15.81 16.57
N TRP A 24 12.44 16.87 15.86
CA TRP A 24 12.04 16.80 14.44
C TRP A 24 13.11 16.28 13.47
N ARG A 25 14.40 16.48 13.77
CA ARG A 25 15.51 16.01 12.92
C ARG A 25 15.62 14.48 12.88
N VAL A 26 15.51 13.82 14.03
CA VAL A 26 15.55 12.35 14.12
C VAL A 26 14.33 11.76 13.43
N TYR A 27 13.18 12.39 13.66
CA TYR A 27 11.90 12.02 13.10
C TYR A 27 11.88 12.02 11.56
N ARG A 28 12.41 13.07 10.92
CA ARG A 28 12.55 13.13 9.46
C ARG A 28 13.42 12.02 8.89
N LYS A 29 14.55 11.71 9.55
CA LYS A 29 15.43 10.62 9.11
C LYS A 29 14.70 9.28 9.16
N GLN A 30 13.92 9.05 10.21
CA GLN A 30 13.12 7.83 10.36
C GLN A 30 12.05 7.73 9.28
N ILE A 31 11.32 8.81 8.99
CA ILE A 31 10.33 8.83 7.90
C ILE A 31 10.97 8.44 6.56
N ILE A 32 12.12 9.02 6.21
CA ILE A 32 12.79 8.70 4.94
C ILE A 32 13.20 7.22 4.88
N LYS A 33 13.70 6.67 5.99
CA LYS A 33 14.04 5.26 6.09
C LYS A 33 12.81 4.37 5.86
N GLU A 34 11.69 4.69 6.49
CA GLU A 34 10.44 3.95 6.34
C GLU A 34 9.86 4.08 4.92
N ILE A 35 9.94 5.26 4.29
CA ILE A 35 9.52 5.46 2.89
C ILE A 35 10.32 4.52 1.98
N TYR A 36 11.64 4.49 2.15
CA TYR A 36 12.50 3.60 1.36
C TYR A 36 12.15 2.14 1.60
N GLN A 37 12.03 1.73 2.87
CA GLN A 37 11.76 0.34 3.24
C GLN A 37 10.38 -0.14 2.74
N ILE A 38 9.33 0.65 2.94
CA ILE A 38 7.97 0.33 2.48
C ILE A 38 7.92 0.31 0.95
N GLY A 39 8.48 1.32 0.29
CA GLY A 39 8.49 1.44 -1.16
C GLY A 39 9.27 0.30 -1.82
N ILE A 40 10.57 0.20 -1.55
CA ILE A 40 11.47 -0.72 -2.27
C ILE A 40 11.08 -2.18 -2.09
N THR A 41 10.66 -2.57 -0.88
CA THR A 41 10.31 -3.95 -0.61
C THR A 41 8.99 -4.32 -1.28
N SER A 42 8.10 -3.36 -1.54
CA SER A 42 6.75 -3.61 -2.09
C SER A 42 6.71 -3.52 -3.61
N LEU A 43 7.71 -2.90 -4.25
CA LEU A 43 7.77 -2.79 -5.70
C LEU A 43 7.72 -4.14 -6.44
N PRO A 44 8.47 -5.19 -6.06
CA PRO A 44 8.47 -6.44 -6.83
C PRO A 44 7.10 -7.12 -6.87
N ILE A 45 6.43 -7.20 -5.72
CA ILE A 45 5.11 -7.86 -5.64
C ILE A 45 4.04 -7.05 -6.37
N ILE A 46 4.10 -5.72 -6.27
CA ILE A 46 3.19 -4.82 -7.00
C ILE A 46 3.42 -4.93 -8.50
N ALA A 47 4.68 -4.98 -8.95
CA ALA A 47 5.01 -5.07 -10.37
C ALA A 47 4.47 -6.35 -11.00
N ILE A 48 4.72 -7.50 -10.38
CA ILE A 48 4.24 -8.79 -10.86
C ILE A 48 2.71 -8.80 -10.91
N ILE A 49 2.04 -8.46 -9.80
CA ILE A 49 0.58 -8.51 -9.73
C ILE A 49 -0.05 -7.54 -10.73
N SER A 50 0.49 -6.33 -10.87
CA SER A 50 -0.08 -5.32 -11.76
C SER A 50 -0.05 -5.77 -13.22
N VAL A 51 1.07 -6.32 -13.69
CA VAL A 51 1.20 -6.79 -15.07
C VAL A 51 0.19 -7.90 -15.37
N PHE A 52 0.12 -8.93 -14.52
CA PHE A 52 -0.82 -10.04 -14.73
C PHE A 52 -2.28 -9.61 -14.60
N MET A 53 -2.59 -8.76 -13.62
CA MET A 53 -3.92 -8.20 -13.44
C MET A 53 -4.39 -7.43 -14.67
N GLY A 54 -3.52 -6.58 -15.24
CA GLY A 54 -3.83 -5.83 -16.45
C GLY A 54 -4.12 -6.73 -17.65
N GLY A 55 -3.32 -7.78 -17.84
CA GLY A 55 -3.56 -8.77 -18.89
C GLY A 55 -4.89 -9.51 -18.74
N VAL A 56 -5.19 -9.98 -17.53
CA VAL A 56 -6.46 -10.68 -17.24
C VAL A 56 -7.66 -9.78 -17.52
N ILE A 57 -7.63 -8.52 -17.07
CA ILE A 57 -8.71 -7.54 -17.32
C ILE A 57 -8.88 -7.30 -18.82
N THR A 58 -7.77 -7.14 -19.55
CA THR A 58 -7.82 -6.88 -21.00
C THR A 58 -8.45 -8.04 -21.76
N ILE A 59 -8.03 -9.27 -21.46
CA ILE A 59 -8.55 -10.48 -22.08
C ILE A 59 -10.03 -10.66 -21.74
N GLN A 60 -10.40 -10.43 -20.47
CA GLN A 60 -11.79 -10.50 -20.04
C GLN A 60 -12.67 -9.46 -20.73
N ALA A 61 -12.18 -8.23 -20.89
CA ALA A 61 -12.89 -7.17 -21.61
C ALA A 61 -13.07 -7.53 -23.09
N ALA A 62 -12.05 -8.08 -23.74
CA ALA A 62 -12.13 -8.50 -25.13
C ALA A 62 -13.18 -9.60 -25.35
N PHE A 63 -13.21 -10.62 -24.48
CA PHE A 63 -14.26 -11.65 -24.52
C PHE A 63 -15.64 -11.15 -24.13
N GLY A 64 -15.74 -10.04 -23.38
CA GLY A 64 -17.03 -9.39 -23.08
C GLY A 64 -17.65 -8.71 -24.30
N PHE A 65 -16.83 -8.22 -25.23
CA PHE A 65 -17.26 -7.50 -26.42
C PHE A 65 -17.31 -8.40 -27.67
N THR A 66 -18.10 -9.48 -27.63
CA THR A 66 -18.28 -10.40 -28.76
C THR A 66 -19.17 -9.88 -29.89
N SER A 67 -19.87 -8.76 -29.68
CA SER A 67 -20.79 -8.20 -30.67
C SER A 67 -20.02 -7.41 -31.75
N PRO A 68 -20.26 -7.67 -33.05
CA PRO A 68 -19.60 -6.95 -34.16
C PRO A 68 -19.82 -5.43 -34.17
N TRP A 69 -20.79 -4.95 -33.40
CA TRP A 69 -21.15 -3.54 -33.28
C TRP A 69 -20.25 -2.77 -32.32
N VAL A 70 -19.42 -3.46 -31.53
CA VAL A 70 -18.54 -2.83 -30.54
C VAL A 70 -17.17 -2.53 -31.17
N PRO A 71 -16.71 -1.28 -31.13
CA PRO A 71 -15.39 -0.92 -31.64
C PRO A 71 -14.25 -1.57 -30.83
N LEU A 72 -13.16 -1.95 -31.49
CA LEU A 72 -11.96 -2.52 -30.84
C LEU A 72 -11.36 -1.62 -29.74
N TYR A 73 -11.47 -0.29 -29.90
CA TYR A 73 -10.96 0.65 -28.89
C TYR A 73 -11.71 0.56 -27.56
N ALA A 74 -12.94 0.01 -27.54
CA ALA A 74 -13.73 -0.15 -26.32
C ALA A 74 -13.05 -1.08 -25.31
N VAL A 75 -12.29 -2.07 -25.79
CA VAL A 75 -11.49 -2.98 -24.95
C VAL A 75 -10.45 -2.19 -24.17
N GLY A 76 -9.66 -1.37 -24.86
CA GLY A 76 -8.62 -0.53 -24.24
C GLY A 76 -9.21 0.54 -23.31
N PHE A 77 -10.33 1.15 -23.69
CA PHE A 77 -11.03 2.13 -22.87
C PHE A 77 -11.52 1.52 -21.55
N THR A 78 -12.23 0.40 -21.62
CA THR A 78 -12.78 -0.30 -20.45
C THR A 78 -11.66 -0.78 -19.53
N THR A 79 -10.63 -1.41 -20.12
CA THR A 79 -9.44 -1.86 -19.37
C THR A 79 -8.78 -0.71 -18.62
N ARG A 80 -8.62 0.45 -19.28
CA ARG A 80 -8.02 1.63 -18.67
C ARG A 80 -8.83 2.15 -17.48
N GLU A 81 -10.15 2.26 -17.63
CA GLU A 81 -11.01 2.74 -16.55
C GLU A 81 -11.03 1.78 -15.36
N SER A 82 -11.20 0.47 -15.61
CA SER A 82 -11.19 -0.55 -14.56
C SER A 82 -9.87 -0.56 -13.78
N ILE A 83 -8.73 -0.48 -14.46
CA ILE A 83 -7.41 -0.47 -13.80
C ILE A 83 -7.23 0.79 -12.96
N ILE A 84 -7.49 1.97 -13.52
CA ILE A 84 -7.19 3.24 -12.85
C ILE A 84 -8.16 3.50 -11.69
N LEU A 85 -9.45 3.28 -11.87
CA LEU A 85 -10.46 3.69 -10.89
C LEU A 85 -10.66 2.65 -9.78
N GLU A 86 -10.54 1.36 -10.10
CA GLU A 86 -10.96 0.30 -9.18
C GLU A 86 -9.79 -0.58 -8.78
N PHE A 87 -9.16 -1.23 -9.75
CA PHE A 87 -8.27 -2.36 -9.47
C PHE A 87 -6.92 -1.93 -8.89
N SER A 88 -6.21 -0.98 -9.50
CA SER A 88 -4.90 -0.55 -9.00
C SER A 88 -4.97 0.02 -7.57
N PRO A 89 -5.86 0.97 -7.24
CA PRO A 89 -5.97 1.49 -5.87
C PRO A 89 -6.35 0.41 -4.85
N THR A 90 -7.31 -0.46 -5.20
CA THR A 90 -7.84 -1.48 -4.28
C THR A 90 -6.83 -2.58 -4.00
N ILE A 91 -6.24 -3.16 -5.05
CA ILE A 91 -5.31 -4.29 -4.92
C ILE A 91 -4.02 -3.84 -4.26
N VAL A 92 -3.46 -2.69 -4.64
CA VAL A 92 -2.24 -2.16 -4.00
C VAL A 92 -2.49 -1.88 -2.52
N SER A 93 -3.61 -1.25 -2.16
CA SER A 93 -3.95 -0.97 -0.76
C SER A 93 -4.11 -2.25 0.06
N LEU A 94 -4.75 -3.28 -0.50
CA LEU A 94 -4.93 -4.57 0.16
C LEU A 94 -3.58 -5.29 0.40
N ILE A 95 -2.71 -5.30 -0.62
CA ILE A 95 -1.37 -5.91 -0.51
C ILE A 95 -0.54 -5.17 0.53
N LEU A 96 -0.55 -3.84 0.52
CA LEU A 96 0.20 -3.04 1.49
C LEU A 96 -0.34 -3.26 2.91
N ALA A 97 -1.66 -3.28 3.10
CA ALA A 97 -2.26 -3.57 4.41
C ALA A 97 -1.82 -4.94 4.95
N GLY A 98 -1.78 -5.97 4.10
CA GLY A 98 -1.34 -7.30 4.50
C GLY A 98 0.17 -7.37 4.75
N LYS A 99 0.99 -7.08 3.73
CA LYS A 99 2.43 -7.27 3.77
C LYS A 99 3.12 -6.23 4.66
N VAL A 100 2.86 -4.94 4.42
CA VAL A 100 3.51 -3.86 5.18
C VAL A 100 2.95 -3.80 6.60
N GLY A 101 1.64 -3.99 6.77
CA GLY A 101 1.02 -4.09 8.10
C GLY A 101 1.60 -5.23 8.93
N SER A 102 1.75 -6.43 8.36
CA SER A 102 2.36 -7.57 9.07
C SER A 102 3.82 -7.32 9.44
N ASN A 103 4.60 -6.71 8.53
CA ASN A 103 5.99 -6.37 8.80
C ASN A 103 6.12 -5.34 9.94
N ILE A 104 5.28 -4.30 9.94
CA ILE A 104 5.27 -3.29 11.00
C ILE A 104 4.84 -3.90 12.34
N ALA A 105 3.79 -4.74 12.33
CA ALA A 105 3.31 -5.42 13.52
C ALA A 105 4.38 -6.35 14.11
N SER A 106 5.09 -7.09 13.26
CA SER A 106 6.20 -7.96 13.66
C SER A 106 7.37 -7.17 14.24
N GLU A 107 7.73 -6.04 13.62
CA GLU A 107 8.81 -5.17 14.09
C GLU A 107 8.49 -4.56 15.45
N ILE A 108 7.29 -4.00 15.63
CA ILE A 108 6.85 -3.45 16.92
C ILE A 108 6.74 -4.55 17.98
N GLY A 109 6.24 -5.73 17.60
CA GLY A 109 6.18 -6.90 18.49
C GLY A 109 7.56 -7.34 18.97
N ALA A 110 8.54 -7.39 18.07
CA ALA A 110 9.93 -7.70 18.43
C ALA A 110 10.54 -6.65 19.37
N MET A 111 10.28 -5.36 19.12
CA MET A 111 10.70 -4.27 20.01
C MET A 111 10.04 -4.36 21.40
N ARG A 112 8.80 -4.87 21.48
CA ARG A 112 8.13 -5.10 22.76
C ARG A 112 8.74 -6.28 23.52
N ILE A 113 9.01 -7.40 22.85
CA ILE A 113 9.59 -8.61 23.46
C ILE A 113 11.02 -8.33 23.96
N THR A 114 11.74 -7.46 23.26
CA THR A 114 13.11 -7.06 23.63
C THR A 114 13.15 -5.86 24.59
N GLU A 115 12.01 -5.45 25.15
CA GLU A 115 11.87 -4.35 26.12
C GLU A 115 12.37 -2.98 25.62
N GLN A 116 12.61 -2.81 24.31
CA GLN A 116 13.08 -1.55 23.74
C GLN A 116 12.04 -0.43 23.88
N ILE A 117 10.76 -0.79 23.83
CA ILE A 117 9.64 0.16 24.00
C ILE A 117 9.65 0.69 25.44
N ASP A 118 9.81 -0.18 26.43
CA ASP A 118 9.82 0.21 27.84
C ASP A 118 11.07 1.04 28.17
N ALA A 119 12.21 0.71 27.58
CA ALA A 119 13.43 1.51 27.69
C ALA A 119 13.23 2.96 27.18
N LEU A 120 12.55 3.15 26.04
CA LEU A 120 12.23 4.48 25.52
C LEU A 120 11.33 5.27 26.49
N GLU A 121 10.35 4.61 27.10
CA GLU A 121 9.44 5.25 28.05
C GLU A 121 10.15 5.65 29.35
N ILE A 122 11.07 4.82 29.85
CA ILE A 122 11.93 5.13 31.01
C ILE A 122 12.84 6.32 30.72
N MET A 123 13.33 6.45 29.48
CA MET A 123 14.12 7.59 29.02
C MET A 123 13.30 8.88 28.84
N GLY A 124 11.98 8.84 29.12
CA GLY A 124 11.09 9.98 29.00
C GLY A 124 10.67 10.31 27.57
N VAL A 125 10.93 9.42 26.61
CA VAL A 125 10.59 9.60 25.20
C VAL A 125 9.20 9.04 24.94
N ASN A 126 8.35 9.79 24.24
CA ASN A 126 7.06 9.27 23.77
C ASN A 126 7.26 8.17 22.70
N SER A 127 7.29 6.91 23.13
CA SER A 127 7.45 5.69 22.32
C SER A 127 6.46 5.64 21.14
N ALA A 128 5.19 5.98 21.36
CA ALA A 128 4.15 5.95 20.35
C ALA A 128 4.42 6.97 19.21
N CYS A 129 4.78 8.20 19.56
CA CYS A 129 5.16 9.20 18.56
C CYS A 129 6.45 8.82 17.83
N TYR A 130 7.44 8.26 18.53
CA TYR A 130 8.75 7.94 17.95
C TYR A 130 8.70 6.73 17.00
N LEU A 131 7.90 5.70 17.32
CA LEU A 131 7.87 4.44 16.57
C LEU A 131 6.75 4.39 15.53
N ILE A 132 5.55 4.86 15.86
CA ILE A 132 4.34 4.62 15.06
C ILE A 132 4.14 5.73 14.02
N LEU A 133 4.30 6.99 14.43
CA LEU A 133 4.05 8.13 13.55
C LEU A 133 4.91 8.08 12.26
N PRO A 134 6.23 7.71 12.27
CA PRO A 134 7.02 7.72 11.05
C PRO A 134 6.52 6.71 10.03
N LYS A 135 6.08 5.54 10.53
CA LYS A 135 5.54 4.44 9.72
C LYS A 135 4.22 4.84 9.07
N ILE A 136 3.33 5.51 9.82
CA ILE A 136 2.07 6.05 9.28
C ILE A 136 2.35 7.09 8.20
N MET A 137 3.21 8.07 8.48
CA MET A 137 3.54 9.13 7.52
C MET A 137 4.19 8.59 6.26
N ALA A 138 5.11 7.63 6.41
CA ALA A 138 5.75 6.96 5.29
C ALA A 138 4.75 6.17 4.45
N ALA A 139 3.85 5.41 5.07
CA ALA A 139 2.82 4.63 4.38
C ALA A 139 1.85 5.53 3.60
N ILE A 140 1.34 6.60 4.22
CA ILE A 140 0.46 7.57 3.55
C ILE A 140 1.15 8.22 2.36
N PHE A 141 2.42 8.60 2.52
CA PHE A 141 3.17 9.29 1.49
C PHE A 141 3.51 8.37 0.31
N ILE A 142 3.97 7.14 0.54
CA ILE A 142 4.43 6.23 -0.52
C ILE A 142 3.28 5.52 -1.26
N ASN A 143 2.13 5.32 -0.60
CA ASN A 143 0.98 4.62 -1.18
C ASN A 143 0.53 5.16 -2.56
N PRO A 144 0.29 6.47 -2.77
CA PRO A 144 -0.13 6.99 -4.07
C PRO A 144 0.91 6.75 -5.18
N PHE A 145 2.22 6.78 -4.86
CA PHE A 145 3.26 6.50 -5.84
C PHE A 145 3.26 5.02 -6.25
N LEU A 146 3.05 4.12 -5.30
CA LEU A 146 2.93 2.69 -5.58
C LEU A 146 1.69 2.37 -6.43
N ILE A 147 0.57 3.05 -6.16
CA ILE A 147 -0.64 2.95 -6.98
C ILE A 147 -0.37 3.46 -8.40
N ALA A 148 0.31 4.59 -8.56
CA ALA A 148 0.64 5.13 -9.89
C ALA A 148 1.52 4.18 -10.71
N ILE A 149 2.52 3.56 -10.06
CA ILE A 149 3.35 2.51 -10.68
C ILE A 149 2.51 1.30 -11.07
N SER A 150 1.59 0.88 -10.21
CA SER A 150 0.66 -0.22 -10.52
C SER A 150 -0.22 0.10 -11.73
N MET A 151 -0.77 1.31 -11.83
CA MET A 151 -1.57 1.73 -12.98
C MET A 151 -0.75 1.64 -14.27
N PHE A 152 0.47 2.17 -14.26
CA PHE A 152 1.35 2.14 -15.43
C PHE A 152 1.70 0.70 -15.85
N LEU A 153 2.13 -0.14 -14.91
CA LEU A 153 2.50 -1.53 -15.17
C LEU A 153 1.28 -2.37 -15.58
N GLY A 154 0.11 -2.09 -15.01
CA GLY A 154 -1.14 -2.74 -15.38
C GLY A 154 -1.56 -2.44 -16.81
N LEU A 155 -1.47 -1.17 -17.24
CA LEU A 155 -1.79 -0.81 -18.62
C LEU A 155 -0.78 -1.40 -19.61
N LEU A 156 0.51 -1.39 -19.27
CA LEU A 156 1.54 -2.05 -20.09
C LEU A 156 1.32 -3.56 -20.19
N GLY A 157 1.05 -4.23 -19.07
CA GLY A 157 0.75 -5.66 -19.04
C GLY A 157 -0.50 -6.00 -19.84
N GLY A 158 -1.55 -5.19 -19.72
CA GLY A 158 -2.76 -5.30 -20.51
C GLY A 158 -2.51 -5.18 -22.01
N TYR A 159 -1.74 -4.17 -22.44
CA TYR A 159 -1.38 -3.97 -23.84
C TYR A 159 -0.59 -5.15 -24.41
N VAL A 160 0.48 -5.59 -23.72
CA VAL A 160 1.34 -6.69 -24.18
C VAL A 160 0.57 -8.00 -24.27
N MET A 161 -0.22 -8.33 -23.24
CA MET A 161 -0.98 -9.59 -23.21
C MET A 161 -2.19 -9.56 -24.14
N GLY A 162 -2.82 -8.39 -24.34
CA GLY A 162 -3.90 -8.20 -25.31
C GLY A 162 -3.46 -8.50 -26.74
N ILE A 163 -2.29 -7.96 -27.14
CA ILE A 163 -1.69 -8.26 -28.45
C ILE A 163 -1.31 -9.74 -28.56
N ALA A 164 -0.66 -10.30 -27.53
CA ALA A 164 -0.23 -11.69 -27.55
C ALA A 164 -1.41 -12.68 -27.65
N ALA A 165 -2.57 -12.32 -27.09
CA ALA A 165 -3.80 -13.10 -27.18
C ALA A 165 -4.58 -12.89 -28.49
N GLY A 166 -4.18 -11.94 -29.35
CA GLY A 166 -4.94 -11.54 -30.54
C GLY A 166 -6.27 -10.86 -30.20
N ALA A 167 -6.39 -10.32 -28.99
CA ALA A 167 -7.61 -9.73 -28.44
C ALA A 167 -7.76 -8.24 -28.77
N VAL A 168 -6.65 -7.58 -29.12
CA VAL A 168 -6.53 -6.15 -29.51
C VAL A 168 -5.53 -6.04 -30.65
#